data_AF-A0A945Y1S1-F1
#
_entry.id   AF-A0A945Y1S1-F1
#
_cell.length_a   1.000
_cell.length_b   1.000
_cell.length_c   1.000
_cell.angle_alpha   90.00
_cell.angle_beta   90.00
_cell.angle_gamma   90.00
#
_symmetry.space_group_name_H-M   'P 1'
#
loop_
_entity.id
_entity.type
_entity.pdbx_description
1 polymer ?
#
loop_
_entity_poly.entity_id
_entity_poly.type
_entity_poly.pdbx_seq_one_letter_code
_entity_poly.pdbx_strand_id
1 'polypeptide(L)'
;FSIFENKYTDNNRFVKVISSQASNDWLSNQILIHFNDPIYNPNQITADAFAIAPYFGGGIADDIGNANLINSITVANIIDSLTNSMNQSFSWIDNQNTVANNHNLDLIAYEGGQHLVTYNYNNDNYFVSLLADVNRHPDMENLYCQMFDYWYSKSNTGLFCNFSSHGHWGTYGYWGVKENYSDTLSPKYLGLTNCVFNYNPISAITNLSIKKKELFKIVDLLGRETTPKNNSLLFYIYNDGTVEKKIILE
;
A
#
# COMPACT_ATOMS: atom_id res chain seq x y z
N PHE A 1 16.58 7.01 -10.99
CA PHE A 1 16.67 5.52 -10.98
C PHE A 1 18.06 4.96 -11.32
N SER A 2 18.97 5.74 -11.94
CA SER A 2 20.30 5.28 -12.40
C SER A 2 21.18 4.55 -11.37
N ILE A 3 21.16 4.95 -10.09
CA ILE A 3 21.92 4.25 -9.04
C ILE A 3 21.50 2.77 -8.93
N PHE A 4 20.20 2.50 -9.01
CA PHE A 4 19.65 1.15 -8.91
C PHE A 4 19.87 0.36 -10.20
N GLU A 5 19.69 0.97 -11.37
CA GLU A 5 19.96 0.35 -12.67
C GLU A 5 21.45 -0.04 -12.81
N ASN A 6 22.37 0.81 -12.33
CA ASN A 6 23.80 0.51 -12.34
C ASN A 6 24.17 -0.60 -11.35
N LYS A 7 23.44 -0.71 -10.23
CA LYS A 7 23.71 -1.73 -9.20
C LYS A 7 23.15 -3.09 -9.59
N TYR A 8 22.02 -3.10 -10.29
CA TYR A 8 21.29 -4.31 -10.63
C TYR A 8 21.17 -4.45 -12.15
N THR A 9 21.91 -5.40 -12.71
CA THR A 9 21.94 -5.66 -14.15
C THR A 9 20.64 -6.27 -14.70
N ASP A 10 19.75 -6.73 -13.82
CA ASP A 10 18.43 -7.26 -14.17
C ASP A 10 17.35 -6.24 -13.78
N ASN A 11 16.89 -5.49 -14.77
CA ASN A 11 15.85 -4.48 -14.63
C ASN A 11 14.46 -5.09 -14.38
N ASN A 12 14.26 -6.39 -14.61
CA ASN A 12 12.97 -7.04 -14.37
C ASN A 12 12.65 -7.22 -12.87
N ARG A 13 13.56 -6.82 -11.98
CA ARG A 13 13.39 -6.94 -10.52
C ARG A 13 12.96 -5.64 -9.84
N PHE A 14 12.76 -4.55 -10.59
CA PHE A 14 12.40 -3.26 -10.02
C PHE A 14 11.27 -2.60 -10.83
N VAL A 15 10.36 -1.97 -10.11
CA VAL A 15 9.36 -1.05 -10.66
C VAL A 15 9.78 0.36 -10.26
N LYS A 16 10.04 1.22 -11.25
CA LYS A 16 10.42 2.62 -11.07
C LYS A 16 9.17 3.46 -10.93
N VAL A 17 8.96 4.01 -9.74
CA VAL A 17 7.72 4.71 -9.38
C VAL A 17 7.96 6.21 -9.23
N ILE A 18 7.12 7.01 -9.86
CA ILE A 18 6.96 8.45 -9.56
C ILE A 18 5.65 8.63 -8.80
N SER A 19 5.62 9.48 -7.79
CA SER A 19 4.43 9.66 -6.94
C SER A 19 3.96 11.11 -6.87
N SER A 20 2.66 11.31 -6.65
CA SER A 20 2.06 12.62 -6.38
C SER A 20 0.80 12.50 -5.50
N GLN A 21 0.15 13.63 -5.25
CA GLN A 21 -1.09 13.72 -4.48
C GLN A 21 -2.30 13.30 -5.34
N ALA A 22 -3.19 12.46 -4.80
CA ALA A 22 -4.38 12.01 -5.52
C ALA A 22 -5.27 13.19 -6.00
N SER A 23 -5.45 14.21 -5.16
CA SER A 23 -6.35 15.34 -5.40
C SER A 23 -5.85 16.41 -6.37
N ASN A 24 -4.65 16.25 -6.96
CA ASN A 24 -4.05 17.27 -7.83
C ASN A 24 -3.42 16.63 -9.08
N ASP A 25 -4.27 16.32 -10.05
CA ASP A 25 -3.89 15.76 -11.35
C ASP A 25 -3.08 16.75 -12.20
N TRP A 26 -3.35 18.06 -12.09
CA TRP A 26 -2.56 19.08 -12.79
C TRP A 26 -1.08 19.03 -12.37
N LEU A 27 -0.80 19.04 -11.06
CA LEU A 27 0.57 18.92 -10.55
C LEU A 27 1.21 17.61 -10.99
N SER A 28 0.45 16.53 -10.93
CA SER A 28 0.89 15.19 -11.34
C SER A 28 1.34 15.18 -12.80
N ASN A 29 0.56 15.82 -13.68
CA ASN A 29 0.91 15.97 -15.08
C ASN A 29 2.16 16.85 -15.28
N GLN A 30 2.32 17.94 -14.51
CA GLN A 30 3.54 18.77 -14.58
C GLN A 30 4.79 17.99 -14.16
N ILE A 31 4.71 17.18 -13.10
CA ILE A 31 5.82 16.33 -12.65
C ILE A 31 6.25 15.38 -13.78
N LEU A 32 5.30 14.72 -14.43
CA LEU A 32 5.61 13.76 -15.50
C LEU A 32 6.11 14.43 -16.77
N ILE A 33 5.57 15.59 -17.14
CA ILE A 33 6.08 16.40 -18.26
C ILE A 33 7.55 16.78 -18.03
N HIS A 34 7.88 17.33 -16.86
CA HIS A 34 9.25 17.71 -16.55
C HIS A 34 10.18 16.52 -16.36
N PHE A 35 9.68 15.39 -15.87
CA PHE A 35 10.45 14.16 -15.80
C PHE A 35 10.85 13.64 -17.19
N ASN A 36 10.03 13.85 -18.21
CA ASN A 36 10.32 13.45 -19.60
C ASN A 36 11.11 14.49 -20.41
N ASP A 37 11.34 15.69 -19.83
CA ASP A 37 12.09 16.75 -20.49
C ASP A 37 13.61 16.48 -20.40
N PRO A 38 14.34 16.43 -21.53
CA PRO A 38 15.79 16.22 -21.54
C PRO A 38 16.59 17.25 -20.73
N ILE A 39 16.05 18.44 -20.45
CA ILE A 39 16.70 19.45 -19.61
C ILE A 39 16.83 18.95 -18.17
N TYR A 40 15.81 18.27 -17.65
CA TYR A 40 15.77 17.76 -16.27
C TYR A 40 16.14 16.27 -16.17
N ASN A 41 15.92 15.51 -17.24
CA ASN A 41 16.24 14.10 -17.36
C ASN A 41 17.12 13.84 -18.62
N PRO A 42 18.38 14.30 -18.61
CA PRO A 42 19.26 14.25 -19.79
C PRO A 42 19.58 12.83 -20.25
N ASN A 43 19.47 11.85 -19.36
CA ASN A 43 19.71 10.43 -19.65
C ASN A 43 18.43 9.68 -20.04
N GLN A 44 17.28 10.36 -20.10
CA GLN A 44 15.98 9.80 -20.50
C GLN A 44 15.60 8.55 -19.71
N ILE A 45 15.83 8.60 -18.41
CA ILE A 45 15.44 7.54 -17.50
C ILE A 45 13.91 7.46 -17.49
N THR A 46 13.34 6.28 -17.73
CA THR A 46 11.89 6.08 -17.68
C THR A 46 11.40 5.65 -16.30
N ALA A 47 10.11 5.87 -16.04
CA ALA A 47 9.36 5.23 -14.97
C ALA A 47 8.48 4.11 -15.53
N ASP A 48 8.08 3.18 -14.67
CA ASP A 48 7.20 2.06 -15.02
C ASP A 48 5.78 2.28 -14.48
N ALA A 49 5.65 2.98 -13.35
CA ALA A 49 4.37 3.28 -12.72
C ALA A 49 4.32 4.69 -12.13
N PHE A 50 3.10 5.21 -12.03
CA PHE A 50 2.75 6.42 -11.32
C PHE A 50 1.91 6.08 -10.09
N ALA A 51 2.21 6.69 -8.95
CA ALA A 51 1.61 6.34 -7.68
C ALA A 51 0.89 7.50 -6.99
N ILE A 52 -0.28 7.23 -6.43
CA ILE A 52 -1.08 8.19 -5.65
C ILE A 52 -1.45 7.63 -4.27
N ALA A 53 -2.04 8.48 -3.43
CA ALA A 53 -2.64 8.10 -2.15
C ALA A 53 -4.15 8.39 -2.14
N PRO A 54 -5.00 7.48 -2.67
CA PRO A 54 -6.44 7.72 -2.79
C PRO A 54 -7.14 7.36 -1.48
N TYR A 55 -7.11 8.28 -0.53
CA TYR A 55 -7.92 8.18 0.69
C TYR A 55 -9.37 8.58 0.43
N PHE A 56 -10.28 8.04 1.23
CA PHE A 56 -11.65 8.55 1.37
C PHE A 56 -11.87 9.09 2.79
N GLY A 57 -12.86 9.97 2.96
CA GLY A 57 -13.25 10.49 4.27
C GLY A 57 -12.41 11.63 4.85
N GLY A 58 -11.41 12.11 4.11
CA GLY A 58 -10.59 13.24 4.54
C GLY A 58 -11.43 14.49 4.80
N GLY A 59 -11.20 15.15 5.94
CA GLY A 59 -11.90 16.38 6.33
C GLY A 59 -13.23 16.19 7.06
N ILE A 60 -13.87 15.00 6.97
CA ILE A 60 -15.19 14.75 7.60
C ILE A 60 -15.18 15.08 9.09
N ALA A 61 -14.16 14.63 9.82
CA ALA A 61 -14.08 14.85 11.26
C ALA A 61 -13.90 16.34 11.61
N ASP A 62 -13.11 17.07 10.82
CA ASP A 62 -12.95 18.52 10.99
C ASP A 62 -14.26 19.26 10.65
N ASP A 63 -14.97 18.87 9.60
CA ASP A 63 -16.25 19.46 9.20
C ASP A 63 -17.33 19.30 10.28
N ILE A 64 -17.41 18.12 10.92
CA ILE A 64 -18.30 17.87 12.07
C ILE A 64 -17.98 18.82 13.23
N GLY A 65 -16.69 18.98 13.54
CA GLY A 65 -16.24 19.88 14.60
C GLY A 65 -16.53 21.34 14.27
N ASN A 66 -16.24 21.78 13.05
CA ASN A 66 -16.49 23.14 12.56
C ASN A 66 -17.99 23.48 12.58
N ALA A 67 -18.85 22.50 12.33
CA ALA A 67 -20.30 22.63 12.40
C ALA A 67 -20.87 22.57 13.83
N ASN A 68 -20.03 22.38 14.86
CA ASN A 68 -20.42 22.17 16.26
C ASN A 68 -21.36 20.96 16.46
N LEU A 69 -21.16 19.88 15.70
CA LEU A 69 -22.02 18.70 15.72
C LEU A 69 -21.48 17.53 16.56
N ILE A 70 -20.29 17.66 17.17
CA ILE A 70 -19.62 16.57 17.91
C ILE A 70 -20.56 15.88 18.92
N ASN A 71 -21.36 16.64 19.66
CA ASN A 71 -22.22 16.09 20.72
C ASN A 71 -23.58 15.54 20.22
N SER A 72 -23.91 15.70 18.94
CA SER A 72 -25.19 15.27 18.37
C SER A 72 -25.05 14.30 17.19
N ILE A 73 -23.86 14.23 16.58
CA ILE A 73 -23.55 13.32 15.48
C ILE A 73 -23.54 11.86 15.95
N THR A 74 -24.00 10.96 15.10
CA THR A 74 -24.02 9.51 15.38
C THR A 74 -23.05 8.75 14.48
N VAL A 75 -22.68 7.53 14.87
CA VAL A 75 -21.88 6.62 14.02
C VAL A 75 -22.49 6.46 12.63
N ALA A 76 -23.81 6.27 12.55
CA ALA A 76 -24.52 6.12 11.28
C ALA A 76 -24.37 7.36 10.39
N ASN A 77 -24.50 8.57 10.94
CA ASN A 77 -24.31 9.80 10.17
C ASN A 77 -22.88 9.93 9.63
N ILE A 78 -21.87 9.50 10.39
CA ILE A 78 -20.47 9.55 9.93
C ILE A 78 -20.23 8.51 8.82
N ILE A 79 -20.83 7.32 8.93
CA ILE A 79 -20.80 6.31 7.84
C ILE A 79 -21.47 6.84 6.57
N ASP A 80 -22.58 7.55 6.67
CA ASP A 80 -23.22 8.21 5.52
C ASP A 80 -22.29 9.26 4.90
N SER A 81 -21.63 10.09 5.72
CA SER A 81 -20.62 11.05 5.24
C SER A 81 -19.44 10.37 4.54
N LEU A 82 -18.94 9.26 5.09
CA LEU A 82 -17.87 8.48 4.47
C LEU A 82 -18.31 7.93 3.10
N THR A 83 -19.51 7.36 3.03
CA THR A 83 -20.10 6.85 1.78
C THR A 83 -20.17 7.95 0.72
N ASN A 84 -20.65 9.13 1.10
CA ASN A 84 -20.73 10.27 0.18
C ASN A 84 -19.35 10.79 -0.28
N SER A 85 -18.34 10.71 0.59
CA SER A 85 -16.97 11.13 0.26
C SER A 85 -16.27 10.24 -0.77
N MET A 86 -16.75 9.01 -0.97
CA MET A 86 -16.15 8.05 -1.91
C MET A 86 -16.13 8.60 -3.34
N ASN A 87 -17.19 9.29 -3.78
CA ASN A 87 -17.28 9.86 -5.12
C ASN A 87 -16.15 10.85 -5.42
N GLN A 88 -15.69 11.59 -4.41
CA GLN A 88 -14.56 12.49 -4.57
C GLN A 88 -13.25 11.72 -4.79
N SER A 89 -13.03 10.68 -3.99
CA SER A 89 -11.87 9.80 -4.13
C SER A 89 -11.86 9.09 -5.49
N PHE A 90 -13.02 8.62 -5.94
CA PHE A 90 -13.22 8.01 -7.27
C PHE A 90 -12.90 8.98 -8.41
N SER A 91 -13.37 10.23 -8.31
CA SER A 91 -13.02 11.26 -9.28
C SER A 91 -11.52 11.53 -9.34
N TRP A 92 -10.84 11.53 -8.19
CA TRP A 92 -9.38 11.66 -8.15
C TRP A 92 -8.67 10.47 -8.80
N ILE A 93 -9.13 9.25 -8.54
CA ILE A 93 -8.60 8.03 -9.16
C ILE A 93 -8.73 8.13 -10.69
N ASP A 94 -9.89 8.51 -11.22
CA ASP A 94 -10.12 8.58 -12.67
C ASP A 94 -9.26 9.66 -13.34
N ASN A 95 -9.13 10.83 -12.72
CA ASN A 95 -8.27 11.91 -13.24
C ASN A 95 -6.81 11.47 -13.26
N GLN A 96 -6.33 10.82 -12.19
CA GLN A 96 -4.95 10.36 -12.11
C GLN A 96 -4.69 9.17 -13.03
N ASN A 97 -5.67 8.31 -13.26
CA ASN A 97 -5.57 7.22 -14.22
C ASN A 97 -5.45 7.78 -15.64
N THR A 98 -6.18 8.84 -15.95
CA THR A 98 -6.03 9.58 -17.21
C THR A 98 -4.62 10.16 -17.36
N VAL A 99 -4.07 10.76 -16.30
CA VAL A 99 -2.68 11.26 -16.30
C VAL A 99 -1.69 10.12 -16.53
N ALA A 100 -1.77 9.03 -15.77
CA ALA A 100 -0.87 7.88 -15.90
C ALA A 100 -0.91 7.29 -17.33
N ASN A 101 -2.10 7.08 -17.88
CA ASN A 101 -2.29 6.56 -19.24
C ASN A 101 -1.70 7.49 -20.31
N ASN A 102 -1.85 8.82 -20.17
CA ASN A 102 -1.26 9.79 -21.09
C ASN A 102 0.28 9.75 -21.12
N HIS A 103 0.91 9.23 -20.06
CA HIS A 103 2.36 9.05 -19.95
C HIS A 103 2.81 7.59 -20.09
N ASN A 104 1.91 6.68 -20.48
CA ASN A 104 2.16 5.23 -20.60
C ASN A 104 2.70 4.59 -19.30
N LEU A 105 2.11 4.96 -18.17
CA LEU A 105 2.46 4.42 -16.84
C LEU A 105 1.28 3.66 -16.25
N ASP A 106 1.56 2.59 -15.52
CA ASP A 106 0.56 1.95 -14.67
C ASP A 106 0.21 2.89 -13.50
N LEU A 107 -1.08 3.04 -13.17
CA LEU A 107 -1.48 3.70 -11.93
C LEU A 107 -1.46 2.70 -10.76
N ILE A 108 -0.72 3.02 -9.70
CA ILE A 108 -0.69 2.26 -8.45
C ILE A 108 -1.03 3.16 -7.25
N ALA A 109 -1.37 2.58 -6.10
CA ALA A 109 -1.49 3.31 -4.84
C ALA A 109 -0.31 2.97 -3.92
N TYR A 110 0.45 3.99 -3.48
CA TYR A 110 1.54 3.80 -2.53
C TYR A 110 1.04 3.74 -1.08
N GLU A 111 -0.15 4.27 -0.82
CA GLU A 111 -0.93 4.12 0.40
C GLU A 111 -2.41 4.42 0.08
N GLY A 112 -3.33 4.10 0.99
CA GLY A 112 -4.74 4.40 0.82
C GLY A 112 -5.60 3.77 1.90
N GLY A 113 -6.91 3.99 1.80
CA GLY A 113 -7.92 3.56 2.76
C GLY A 113 -8.72 4.73 3.32
N GLN A 114 -9.18 4.59 4.56
CA GLN A 114 -9.95 5.63 5.25
C GLN A 114 -9.04 6.72 5.83
N HIS A 115 -9.47 7.99 5.79
CA HIS A 115 -8.84 9.14 6.43
C HIS A 115 -9.81 9.89 7.37
N LEU A 116 -10.43 9.15 8.29
CA LEU A 116 -11.31 9.65 9.34
C LEU A 116 -10.49 9.98 10.59
N VAL A 117 -9.92 11.18 10.59
CA VAL A 117 -9.17 11.76 11.71
C VAL A 117 -9.33 13.27 11.67
N THR A 118 -9.15 13.92 12.81
CA THR A 118 -9.10 15.38 12.95
C THR A 118 -7.83 15.74 13.70
N TYR A 119 -7.22 16.88 13.36
CA TYR A 119 -6.15 17.48 14.15
C TYR A 119 -6.62 18.65 15.02
N ASN A 120 -7.74 19.28 14.63
CA ASN A 120 -8.28 20.45 15.32
C ASN A 120 -9.09 20.07 16.58
N TYR A 121 -9.68 18.87 16.58
CA TYR A 121 -10.57 18.37 17.66
C TYR A 121 -10.03 17.09 18.31
N ASN A 122 -8.73 16.84 18.17
CA ASN A 122 -8.09 15.59 18.57
C ASN A 122 -7.86 15.46 20.10
N ASN A 123 -8.08 16.56 20.83
CA ASN A 123 -8.10 16.64 22.28
C ASN A 123 -9.47 16.30 22.89
N ASP A 124 -10.52 16.18 22.08
CA ASP A 124 -11.84 15.74 22.53
C ASP A 124 -11.88 14.20 22.60
N ASN A 125 -11.71 13.66 23.81
CA ASN A 125 -11.68 12.21 24.03
C ASN A 125 -12.99 11.52 23.63
N TYR A 126 -14.14 12.20 23.77
CA TYR A 126 -15.42 11.62 23.34
C TYR A 126 -15.45 11.51 21.82
N PHE A 127 -15.06 12.56 21.11
CA PHE A 127 -15.06 12.55 19.65
C PHE A 127 -14.07 11.54 19.09
N VAL A 128 -12.84 11.49 19.63
CA VAL A 128 -11.85 10.47 19.28
C VAL A 128 -12.43 9.07 19.53
N SER A 129 -13.07 8.80 20.68
CA SER A 129 -13.73 7.50 20.90
C SER A 129 -14.82 7.20 19.87
N LEU A 130 -15.63 8.19 19.49
CA LEU A 130 -16.68 8.03 18.49
C LEU A 130 -16.10 7.68 17.10
N LEU A 131 -14.99 8.30 16.68
CA LEU A 131 -14.31 7.95 15.42
C LEU A 131 -13.73 6.52 15.45
N ALA A 132 -13.38 6.03 16.64
CA ALA A 132 -12.99 4.63 16.86
C ALA A 132 -14.17 3.68 16.58
N ASP A 133 -15.33 4.02 17.13
CA ASP A 133 -16.55 3.23 16.97
C ASP A 133 -16.99 3.18 15.49
N VAL A 134 -16.84 4.28 14.76
CA VAL A 134 -17.05 4.31 13.29
C VAL A 134 -16.09 3.36 12.56
N ASN A 135 -14.80 3.37 12.91
CA ASN A 135 -13.80 2.49 12.29
C ASN A 135 -14.03 0.99 12.58
N ARG A 136 -14.70 0.68 13.68
CA ARG A 136 -15.07 -0.68 14.10
C ARG A 136 -16.48 -1.09 13.64
N HIS A 137 -17.24 -0.17 13.06
CA HIS A 137 -18.58 -0.44 12.57
C HIS A 137 -18.53 -1.40 11.36
N PRO A 138 -19.40 -2.43 11.28
CA PRO A 138 -19.37 -3.40 10.17
C PRO A 138 -19.44 -2.77 8.78
N ASP A 139 -20.16 -1.66 8.60
CA ASP A 139 -20.25 -0.97 7.30
C ASP A 139 -18.92 -0.43 6.77
N MET A 140 -17.89 -0.31 7.62
CA MET A 140 -16.54 0.02 7.17
C MET A 140 -15.98 -1.07 6.25
N GLU A 141 -16.39 -2.34 6.39
CA GLU A 141 -16.06 -3.40 5.43
C GLU A 141 -16.62 -3.05 4.03
N ASN A 142 -17.90 -2.67 3.96
CA ASN A 142 -18.56 -2.30 2.71
C ASN A 142 -17.91 -1.10 2.03
N LEU A 143 -17.44 -0.12 2.79
CA LEU A 143 -16.71 1.04 2.26
C LEU A 143 -15.37 0.63 1.63
N TYR A 144 -14.60 -0.25 2.29
CA TYR A 144 -13.36 -0.79 1.73
C TYR A 144 -13.63 -1.62 0.47
N CYS A 145 -14.66 -2.47 0.48
CA CYS A 145 -15.06 -3.24 -0.68
C CYS A 145 -15.44 -2.35 -1.89
N GLN A 146 -16.17 -1.25 -1.66
CA GLN A 146 -16.48 -0.28 -2.71
C GLN A 146 -15.22 0.40 -3.26
N MET A 147 -14.26 0.76 -2.39
CA MET A 147 -12.98 1.31 -2.83
C MET A 147 -12.23 0.33 -3.73
N PHE A 148 -12.11 -0.93 -3.30
CA PHE A 148 -11.37 -1.94 -4.05
C PHE A 148 -12.07 -2.34 -5.36
N ASP A 149 -13.40 -2.47 -5.36
CA ASP A 149 -14.14 -2.71 -6.62
C ASP A 149 -13.96 -1.56 -7.60
N TYR A 150 -13.98 -0.31 -7.13
CA TYR A 150 -13.71 0.83 -7.99
C TYR A 150 -12.29 0.80 -8.55
N TRP A 151 -11.30 0.63 -7.66
CA TRP A 151 -9.88 0.60 -8.02
C TRP A 151 -9.55 -0.49 -9.05
N TYR A 152 -9.97 -1.73 -8.77
CA TYR A 152 -9.61 -2.88 -9.60
C TYR A 152 -10.57 -3.13 -10.76
N SER A 153 -11.90 -3.06 -10.56
CA SER A 153 -12.87 -3.36 -11.63
C SER A 153 -13.15 -2.17 -12.53
N LYS A 154 -13.33 -0.97 -11.97
CA LYS A 154 -13.82 0.20 -12.72
C LYS A 154 -12.69 0.96 -13.37
N SER A 155 -11.66 1.31 -12.59
CA SER A 155 -10.52 2.06 -13.09
C SER A 155 -9.45 1.14 -13.71
N ASN A 156 -9.52 -0.18 -13.49
CA ASN A 156 -8.58 -1.17 -14.02
C ASN A 156 -7.11 -0.80 -13.73
N THR A 157 -6.83 -0.49 -12.46
CA THR A 157 -5.53 0.00 -12.00
C THR A 157 -4.71 -1.12 -11.32
N GLY A 158 -3.47 -0.82 -10.95
CA GLY A 158 -2.49 -1.79 -10.47
C GLY A 158 -2.49 -2.01 -8.95
N LEU A 159 -1.29 -2.23 -8.39
CA LEU A 159 -1.08 -2.48 -6.96
C LEU A 159 -1.76 -1.43 -6.08
N PHE A 160 -2.43 -1.87 -5.02
CA PHE A 160 -2.95 -1.00 -3.95
C PHE A 160 -2.24 -1.33 -2.64
N CYS A 161 -1.37 -0.43 -2.18
CA CYS A 161 -0.84 -0.51 -0.83
C CYS A 161 -1.82 0.13 0.15
N ASN A 162 -2.37 -0.65 1.08
CA ASN A 162 -3.11 -0.06 2.18
C ASN A 162 -2.13 0.58 3.18
N PHE A 163 -2.47 1.75 3.73
CA PHE A 163 -1.52 2.57 4.49
C PHE A 163 -0.84 1.83 5.66
N SER A 164 -1.60 1.07 6.47
CA SER A 164 -1.01 0.33 7.58
C SER A 164 -1.65 -1.04 7.82
N SER A 165 -0.81 -2.01 8.20
CA SER A 165 -1.23 -3.38 8.54
C SER A 165 -1.83 -3.44 9.94
N HIS A 166 -1.07 -3.07 10.96
CA HIS A 166 -1.50 -3.10 12.36
C HIS A 166 -1.21 -1.76 13.03
N GLY A 167 -2.14 -1.26 13.83
CA GLY A 167 -1.92 -0.05 14.61
C GLY A 167 -3.09 0.24 15.54
N HIS A 168 -2.79 0.49 16.81
CA HIS A 168 -3.81 0.96 17.73
C HIS A 168 -4.24 2.38 17.34
N TRP A 169 -5.48 2.71 17.65
CA TRP A 169 -5.99 4.05 17.41
C TRP A 169 -5.56 5.05 18.48
N GLY A 170 -5.75 6.33 18.17
CA GLY A 170 -5.64 7.41 19.13
C GLY A 170 -5.92 8.76 18.49
N THR A 171 -5.50 9.81 19.18
CA THR A 171 -5.56 11.23 18.76
C THR A 171 -5.03 11.49 17.35
N TYR A 172 -4.19 10.61 16.80
CA TYR A 172 -3.60 10.77 15.46
C TYR A 172 -4.16 9.80 14.42
N GLY A 173 -5.27 9.09 14.71
CA GLY A 173 -6.05 8.34 13.72
C GLY A 173 -6.18 6.84 14.01
N TYR A 174 -6.75 6.15 13.02
CA TYR A 174 -7.24 4.76 13.07
C TYR A 174 -6.69 3.97 11.88
N TRP A 175 -5.37 3.94 11.74
CA TRP A 175 -4.73 3.61 10.46
C TRP A 175 -4.63 2.12 10.15
N GLY A 176 -4.39 1.29 11.15
CA GLY A 176 -4.22 -0.15 10.95
C GLY A 176 -5.49 -0.79 10.40
N VAL A 177 -5.37 -1.68 9.42
CA VAL A 177 -6.49 -2.57 9.05
C VAL A 177 -6.87 -3.49 10.19
N LYS A 178 -5.94 -3.72 11.14
CA LYS A 178 -6.17 -4.40 12.41
C LYS A 178 -5.59 -3.56 13.55
N GLU A 179 -6.18 -3.60 14.73
CA GLU A 179 -5.58 -2.93 15.89
C GLU A 179 -4.46 -3.77 16.53
N ASN A 180 -4.58 -5.09 16.44
CA ASN A 180 -3.62 -6.05 16.99
C ASN A 180 -3.67 -7.38 16.21
N TYR A 181 -2.75 -8.30 16.50
CA TYR A 181 -2.65 -9.57 15.76
C TYR A 181 -3.91 -10.45 15.87
N SER A 182 -4.63 -10.41 16.98
CA SER A 182 -5.84 -11.20 17.21
C SER A 182 -7.11 -10.60 16.58
N ASP A 183 -7.05 -9.38 16.06
CA ASP A 183 -8.19 -8.66 15.51
C ASP A 183 -8.57 -9.14 14.10
N THR A 184 -8.98 -10.40 13.99
CA THR A 184 -9.33 -11.04 12.70
C THR A 184 -10.72 -10.66 12.20
N LEU A 185 -11.49 -9.90 12.98
CA LEU A 185 -12.85 -9.46 12.65
C LEU A 185 -12.94 -7.95 12.43
N SER A 186 -11.80 -7.23 12.40
CA SER A 186 -11.79 -5.82 12.02
C SER A 186 -12.45 -5.63 10.65
N PRO A 187 -13.44 -4.74 10.50
CA PRO A 187 -14.13 -4.51 9.22
C PRO A 187 -13.18 -4.14 8.08
N LYS A 188 -12.12 -3.38 8.37
CA LYS A 188 -11.10 -3.02 7.37
C LYS A 188 -10.33 -4.25 6.89
N TYR A 189 -9.97 -5.14 7.81
CA TYR A 189 -9.31 -6.40 7.46
C TYR A 189 -10.24 -7.31 6.66
N LEU A 190 -11.51 -7.41 7.04
CA LEU A 190 -12.52 -8.16 6.29
C LEU A 190 -12.69 -7.61 4.88
N GLY A 191 -12.68 -6.29 4.70
CA GLY A 191 -12.71 -5.67 3.35
C GLY A 191 -11.51 -6.10 2.49
N LEU A 192 -10.31 -6.18 3.07
CA LEU A 192 -9.15 -6.72 2.36
C LEU A 192 -9.32 -8.21 2.01
N THR A 193 -9.74 -9.04 2.96
CA THR A 193 -9.84 -10.49 2.73
C THR A 193 -10.97 -10.87 1.79
N ASN A 194 -12.10 -10.18 1.87
CA ASN A 194 -13.31 -10.56 1.15
C ASN A 194 -13.39 -9.90 -0.23
N CYS A 195 -12.78 -8.73 -0.40
CA CYS A 195 -12.94 -7.93 -1.62
C CYS A 195 -11.65 -7.78 -2.44
N VAL A 196 -10.45 -7.73 -1.84
CA VAL A 196 -9.20 -7.64 -2.63
C VAL A 196 -8.80 -8.98 -3.24
N PHE A 197 -8.91 -10.08 -2.49
CA PHE A 197 -8.43 -11.39 -2.96
C PHE A 197 -9.16 -11.91 -4.21
N ASN A 198 -10.36 -11.41 -4.50
CA ASN A 198 -11.04 -11.70 -5.77
C ASN A 198 -10.28 -11.13 -6.98
N TYR A 199 -9.53 -10.04 -6.80
CA TYR A 199 -8.69 -9.43 -7.84
C TYR A 199 -7.24 -9.96 -7.84
N ASN A 200 -6.81 -10.55 -6.72
CA ASN A 200 -5.51 -11.20 -6.58
C ASN A 200 -5.69 -12.72 -6.36
N PRO A 201 -6.26 -13.47 -7.33
CA PRO A 201 -6.45 -14.89 -7.15
C PRO A 201 -5.09 -15.57 -6.99
N ILE A 202 -4.97 -16.41 -5.96
CA ILE A 202 -3.80 -17.24 -5.64
C ILE A 202 -3.34 -18.09 -6.85
N SER A 203 -4.18 -18.25 -7.87
CA SER A 203 -3.86 -18.81 -9.19
C SER A 203 -2.65 -18.16 -9.88
N ALA A 204 -2.28 -16.91 -9.54
CA ALA A 204 -1.04 -16.28 -10.01
C ALA A 204 0.23 -16.93 -9.42
N ILE A 205 0.12 -17.62 -8.27
CA ILE A 205 1.23 -18.28 -7.59
C ILE A 205 1.51 -19.69 -8.18
N THR A 206 0.51 -20.33 -8.80
CA THR A 206 0.72 -21.64 -9.46
C THR A 206 1.63 -21.61 -10.68
N ASN A 207 1.91 -20.42 -11.24
CA ASN A 207 2.86 -20.23 -12.35
C ASN A 207 4.23 -19.74 -11.90
N LEU A 208 4.47 -19.56 -10.60
CA LEU A 208 5.84 -19.59 -10.10
C LEU A 208 6.30 -21.03 -10.26
N SER A 209 6.97 -21.30 -11.38
CA SER A 209 8.00 -22.33 -11.42
C SER A 209 8.80 -22.14 -10.14
N ILE A 210 8.54 -22.98 -9.15
CA ILE A 210 9.37 -23.08 -7.96
C ILE A 210 10.71 -23.47 -8.56
N LYS A 211 11.57 -22.48 -8.78
CA LYS A 211 12.92 -22.71 -9.25
C LYS A 211 13.44 -23.77 -8.32
N LYS A 212 13.81 -24.92 -8.89
CA LYS A 212 14.29 -26.05 -8.12
C LYS A 212 15.32 -25.51 -7.15
N LYS A 213 15.14 -25.79 -5.85
CA LYS A 213 16.06 -25.37 -4.80
C LYS A 213 17.43 -25.93 -5.16
N GLU A 214 18.33 -25.06 -5.57
CA GLU A 214 19.68 -25.40 -6.01
C GLU A 214 20.69 -24.68 -5.13
N LEU A 215 21.77 -25.40 -4.78
CA LEU A 215 22.83 -24.84 -3.97
C LEU A 215 23.49 -23.70 -4.75
N PHE A 216 23.43 -22.49 -4.21
CA PHE A 216 24.03 -21.31 -4.80
C PHE A 216 25.48 -21.17 -4.36
N LYS A 217 25.73 -21.23 -3.03
CA LYS A 217 27.09 -21.21 -2.47
C LYS A 217 27.14 -21.75 -1.04
N ILE A 218 28.34 -22.10 -0.59
CA ILE A 218 28.61 -22.46 0.80
C ILE A 218 29.55 -21.41 1.37
N VAL A 219 29.24 -20.87 2.54
CA VAL A 219 30.09 -19.90 3.23
C VAL A 219 30.43 -20.37 4.64
N ASP A 220 31.59 -19.95 5.14
CA ASP A 220 31.99 -20.14 6.54
C ASP A 220 31.32 -19.12 7.47
N LEU A 221 31.63 -19.20 8.77
CA LEU A 221 31.11 -18.28 9.79
C LEU A 221 31.44 -16.81 9.51
N LEU A 222 32.48 -16.53 8.74
CA LEU A 222 32.90 -15.17 8.37
C LEU A 222 32.31 -14.74 7.01
N GLY A 223 31.44 -15.55 6.40
CA GLY A 223 30.80 -15.26 5.12
C GLY A 223 31.70 -15.48 3.90
N ARG A 224 32.86 -16.13 4.05
CA ARG A 224 33.78 -16.43 2.95
C ARG A 224 33.35 -17.71 2.24
N GLU A 225 33.33 -17.71 0.91
CA GLU A 225 33.01 -18.90 0.14
C GLU A 225 34.01 -20.03 0.40
N THR A 226 33.48 -21.24 0.58
CA THR A 226 34.26 -22.41 0.96
C THR A 226 33.63 -23.69 0.42
N THR A 227 34.35 -24.81 0.51
CA THR A 227 33.84 -26.14 0.18
C THR A 227 33.43 -26.90 1.46
N PRO A 228 32.62 -27.97 1.36
CA PRO A 228 32.28 -28.79 2.52
C PRO A 228 33.54 -29.28 3.25
N LYS A 229 33.60 -29.06 4.56
CA LYS A 229 34.70 -29.50 5.42
C LYS A 229 34.21 -29.91 6.81
N ASN A 230 34.88 -30.89 7.39
CA ASN A 230 34.54 -31.43 8.70
C ASN A 230 34.85 -30.45 9.83
N ASN A 231 34.20 -30.66 10.98
CA ASN A 231 34.41 -29.94 12.23
C ASN A 231 34.33 -28.41 12.10
N SER A 232 33.56 -27.94 11.12
CA SER A 232 33.36 -26.52 10.84
C SER A 232 31.87 -26.21 10.66
N LEU A 233 31.47 -25.05 11.13
CA LEU A 233 30.14 -24.53 10.89
C LEU A 233 30.06 -23.90 9.49
N LEU A 234 29.12 -24.38 8.68
CA LEU A 234 28.92 -23.98 7.28
C LEU A 234 27.48 -23.53 7.06
N PHE A 235 27.32 -22.54 6.18
CA PHE A 235 26.02 -22.05 5.74
C PHE A 235 25.86 -22.32 4.24
N TYR A 236 24.88 -23.14 3.90
CA TYR A 236 24.51 -23.49 2.53
C TYR A 236 23.42 -22.52 2.10
N ILE A 237 23.74 -21.62 1.19
CA ILE A 237 22.83 -20.61 0.66
C ILE A 237 22.28 -21.13 -0.67
N TYR A 238 20.96 -21.05 -0.83
CA TYR A 238 20.26 -21.54 -2.01
C TYR A 238 19.80 -20.39 -2.92
N ASN A 239 19.53 -20.71 -4.18
CA ASN A 239 19.06 -19.76 -5.19
C ASN A 239 17.69 -19.12 -4.86
N ASP A 240 16.92 -19.73 -3.97
CA ASP A 240 15.63 -19.24 -3.47
C ASP A 240 15.77 -18.33 -2.23
N GLY A 241 17.01 -18.06 -1.78
CA GLY A 241 17.29 -17.24 -0.60
C GLY A 241 17.23 -17.99 0.73
N THR A 242 16.87 -19.27 0.74
CA THR A 242 16.92 -20.09 1.96
C THR A 242 18.36 -20.39 2.36
N VAL A 243 18.58 -20.63 3.66
CA VAL A 243 19.91 -20.93 4.23
C VAL A 243 19.82 -22.16 5.14
N GLU A 244 20.66 -23.15 4.90
CA GLU A 244 20.83 -24.31 5.78
C GLU A 244 22.14 -24.22 6.56
N LYS A 245 22.05 -24.38 7.88
CA LYS A 245 23.21 -24.44 8.78
C LYS A 245 23.66 -25.90 8.93
N LYS A 246 24.91 -26.23 8.59
CA LYS A 246 25.46 -27.59 8.67
C LYS A 246 26.78 -27.64 9.43
N ILE A 247 26.94 -28.69 10.23
CA ILE A 247 28.22 -29.12 10.80
C ILE A 247 28.43 -30.56 10.35
N ILE A 248 29.51 -30.81 9.62
CA ILE A 248 29.87 -32.17 9.19
C ILE A 248 30.87 -32.69 10.22
N LEU A 249 30.57 -33.80 10.88
CA LEU A 249 31.45 -34.46 11.85
C LEU A 249 32.16 -35.64 11.16
N GLU A 250 33.35 -35.99 11.64
CA GLU A 250 34.06 -37.23 11.24
C GLU A 250 33.39 -38.50 11.79
#